data_AF-A0A1E2RXV6-F1
#
_entry.id   AF-A0A1E2RXV6-F1
#
_cell.length_a   1.000
_cell.length_b   1.000
_cell.length_c   1.000
_cell.angle_alpha   90.00
_cell.angle_beta   90.00
_cell.angle_gamma   90.00
#
_symmetry.space_group_name_H-M   'P 1'
#
loop_
_entity.id
_entity.type
_entity.pdbx_description
1 polymer ?
#
loop_
_entity_poly.entity_id
_entity_poly.type
_entity_poly.pdbx_seq_one_letter_code
_entity_poly.pdbx_strand_id
1 'polypeptide(L)'
;MSQSALSARALYWRHSLILAGGLLGALLVTAIILTFGETEFNAYGFFGFPLGFYGLAQGLILLIAGGGFWYARVQDRLEEELGESEEF
;
A
#
# COMPACT_ATOMS: atom_id res chain seq x y z
N MET A 1 34.81 5.32 5.23
CA MET A 1 33.62 6.16 5.48
C MET A 1 32.58 6.14 4.34
N SER A 2 32.89 5.90 3.06
CA SER A 2 31.83 5.92 2.00
C SER A 2 31.09 4.59 1.76
N GLN A 3 31.64 3.42 2.12
CA GLN A 3 31.01 2.13 1.80
C GLN A 3 29.79 1.77 2.69
N SER A 4 29.81 2.12 3.99
CA SER A 4 28.70 1.84 4.92
C SER A 4 27.43 2.66 4.61
N ALA A 5 27.59 3.93 4.27
CA ALA A 5 26.48 4.80 3.89
C ALA A 5 25.79 4.37 2.58
N LEU A 6 26.56 3.82 1.63
CA LEU A 6 26.01 3.32 0.36
C LEU A 6 25.18 2.05 0.55
N SER A 7 25.59 1.14 1.44
CA SER A 7 24.82 -0.07 1.75
C SER A 7 23.54 0.24 2.54
N ALA A 8 23.59 1.19 3.48
CA ALA A 8 22.41 1.65 4.23
C ALA A 8 21.36 2.26 3.30
N ARG A 9 21.78 3.15 2.39
CA ARG A 9 20.90 3.76 1.39
C ARG A 9 20.29 2.74 0.42
N ALA A 10 21.05 1.73 0.02
CA ALA A 10 20.54 0.66 -0.84
C ALA A 10 19.49 -0.23 -0.15
N LEU A 11 19.64 -0.49 1.16
CA LEU A 11 18.68 -1.24 1.95
C LEU A 11 17.36 -0.46 2.12
N TYR A 12 17.45 0.83 2.44
CA TYR A 12 16.30 1.74 2.54
C TYR A 12 15.54 1.83 1.21
N TRP A 13 16.26 1.94 0.09
CA TRP A 13 15.67 1.98 -1.24
C TRP A 13 14.93 0.69 -1.61
N ARG A 14 15.52 -0.49 -1.32
CA ARG A 14 14.86 -1.78 -1.53
C ARG A 14 13.57 -1.90 -0.72
N HIS A 15 13.58 -1.48 0.55
CA HIS A 15 12.37 -1.51 1.38
C HIS A 15 11.28 -0.59 0.85
N SER A 16 11.63 0.65 0.51
CA SER A 16 10.69 1.61 -0.07
C SER A 16 10.06 1.08 -1.37
N LEU A 17 10.86 0.42 -2.21
CA LEU A 17 10.37 -0.24 -3.43
C LEU A 17 9.44 -1.44 -3.15
N ILE A 18 9.71 -2.24 -2.13
CA ILE A 18 8.83 -3.35 -1.72
C ILE A 18 7.50 -2.81 -1.21
N LEU A 19 7.52 -1.75 -0.40
CA LEU A 19 6.31 -1.13 0.14
C LEU A 19 5.48 -0.47 -0.96
N ALA A 20 6.12 0.28 -1.85
CA ALA A 20 5.47 0.86 -3.03
C ALA A 20 4.91 -0.23 -3.95
N GLY A 21 5.67 -1.30 -4.19
CA GLY A 21 5.24 -2.46 -4.96
C GLY A 21 4.05 -3.18 -4.33
N GLY A 22 4.02 -3.32 -3.00
CA GLY A 22 2.90 -3.88 -2.26
C GLY A 22 1.63 -3.03 -2.37
N LEU A 23 1.75 -1.71 -2.26
CA LEU A 23 0.64 -0.77 -2.44
C LEU A 23 0.07 -0.84 -3.87
N LEU A 24 0.96 -0.78 -4.87
CA LEU A 24 0.57 -0.90 -6.28
C LEU A 24 -0.06 -2.27 -6.58
N GLY A 25 0.48 -3.34 -5.99
CA GLY A 25 -0.09 -4.68 -6.09
C GLY A 25 -1.49 -4.77 -5.50
N ALA A 26 -1.70 -4.22 -4.29
CA ALA A 26 -3.01 -4.17 -3.65
C ALA A 26 -4.03 -3.37 -4.47
N LEU A 27 -3.60 -2.24 -5.04
CA LEU A 27 -4.43 -1.43 -5.94
C LEU A 27 -4.82 -2.21 -7.20
N LEU A 28 -3.85 -2.89 -7.83
CA LEU A 28 -4.09 -3.66 -9.05
C LEU A 28 -5.03 -4.84 -8.78
N VAL A 29 -4.78 -5.61 -7.72
CA VAL A 29 -5.61 -6.74 -7.31
C VAL A 29 -7.04 -6.28 -7.03
N THR A 30 -7.20 -5.16 -6.33
CA THR A 30 -8.53 -4.61 -6.06
C THR A 30 -9.23 -4.18 -7.34
N ALA A 31 -8.53 -3.49 -8.25
CA ALA A 31 -9.09 -3.10 -9.53
C ALA A 31 -9.55 -4.32 -10.35
N ILE A 32 -8.76 -5.41 -10.35
CA ILE A 32 -9.12 -6.69 -10.99
C ILE A 32 -10.36 -7.28 -10.34
N ILE A 33 -10.38 -7.42 -9.00
CA ILE A 33 -11.52 -8.01 -8.28
C ILE A 33 -12.81 -7.25 -8.58
N LEU A 34 -12.76 -5.91 -8.56
CA LEU A 34 -13.95 -5.09 -8.82
C LEU A 34 -14.40 -5.15 -10.28
N THR A 35 -13.47 -5.22 -11.23
CA THR A 35 -13.80 -5.28 -12.67
C THR A 35 -14.34 -6.65 -13.07
N PHE A 36 -13.68 -7.74 -12.66
CA PHE A 36 -14.08 -9.10 -13.04
C PHE A 36 -15.20 -9.67 -12.16
N GLY A 37 -15.33 -9.17 -10.93
CA GLY A 37 -16.40 -9.54 -10.02
C GLY A 37 -17.68 -8.74 -10.22
N GLU A 38 -17.75 -7.83 -11.20
CA GLU A 38 -18.87 -6.90 -11.37
C GLU A 38 -20.23 -7.62 -11.39
N THR A 39 -20.35 -8.75 -12.09
CA THR A 39 -21.58 -9.54 -12.17
C THR A 39 -22.03 -10.07 -10.82
N GLU A 40 -21.10 -10.62 -10.03
CA GLU A 40 -21.39 -11.17 -8.69
C GLU A 40 -21.66 -10.05 -7.68
N PHE A 41 -20.85 -8.99 -7.70
CA PHE A 41 -21.04 -7.84 -6.79
C PHE A 41 -22.29 -7.03 -7.11
N ASN A 42 -22.70 -6.95 -8.37
CA ASN A 42 -23.91 -6.24 -8.74
C ASN A 42 -25.19 -7.06 -8.51
N ALA A 43 -25.07 -8.38 -8.33
CA ALA A 43 -26.20 -9.22 -7.94
C ALA A 43 -26.67 -8.96 -6.49
N TYR A 44 -25.78 -8.47 -5.63
CA TYR A 44 -26.10 -8.11 -4.25
C TYR A 44 -26.19 -6.58 -4.11
N GLY A 45 -27.31 -6.10 -3.57
CA GLY A 45 -27.56 -4.68 -3.33
C GLY A 45 -27.53 -4.34 -1.85
N PHE A 46 -26.94 -3.19 -1.51
CA PHE A 46 -26.98 -2.61 -0.16
C PHE A 46 -27.48 -1.16 -0.23
N PHE A 47 -28.51 -0.82 0.55
CA PHE A 47 -29.13 0.52 0.54
C PHE A 47 -29.57 1.03 -0.85
N GLY A 48 -30.00 0.12 -1.73
CA GLY A 48 -30.48 0.47 -3.07
C GLY A 48 -29.39 0.63 -4.14
N PHE A 49 -28.12 0.38 -3.80
CA PHE A 49 -27.02 0.38 -4.76
C PHE A 49 -26.32 -0.99 -4.82
N PRO A 50 -25.79 -1.39 -5.98
CA PRO A 50 -25.05 -2.64 -6.11
C PRO A 50 -23.73 -2.60 -5.29
N LEU A 51 -23.27 -3.73 -4.76
CA LEU A 51 -22.01 -3.75 -3.99
C LEU A 51 -20.78 -3.34 -4.84
N GLY A 52 -20.81 -3.61 -6.15
CA GLY A 52 -19.77 -3.18 -7.08
C GLY A 52 -19.60 -1.67 -7.13
N PHE A 53 -20.71 -0.93 -6.99
CA PHE A 53 -20.70 0.54 -6.92
C PHE A 53 -19.94 1.05 -5.68
N TYR A 54 -20.18 0.46 -4.51
CA TYR A 54 -19.46 0.83 -3.29
C TYR A 54 -17.98 0.46 -3.34
N GLY A 55 -17.66 -0.69 -3.93
CA GLY A 55 -16.28 -1.13 -4.13
C GLY A 55 -15.48 -0.14 -4.99
N LEU A 56 -16.06 0.32 -6.10
CA LEU A 56 -15.42 1.29 -6.99
C LEU A 56 -15.40 2.71 -6.40
N ALA A 57 -16.48 3.16 -5.77
CA ALA A 57 -16.61 4.52 -5.25
C ALA A 57 -15.79 4.76 -3.98
N GLN A 58 -15.75 3.78 -3.06
CA GLN A 58 -15.18 3.96 -1.72
C GLN A 58 -14.02 3.00 -1.43
N GLY A 59 -14.04 1.79 -2.00
CA GLY A 59 -12.99 0.79 -1.77
C GLY A 59 -11.61 1.26 -2.21
N LEU A 60 -11.53 1.95 -3.35
CA LEU A 60 -10.25 2.49 -3.85
C LEU A 60 -9.70 3.60 -2.94
N ILE A 61 -10.57 4.49 -2.42
CA ILE A 61 -10.17 5.58 -1.53
C ILE A 61 -9.63 5.01 -0.21
N LEU A 62 -10.31 4.02 0.38
CA LEU A 62 -9.88 3.37 1.61
C LEU A 62 -8.54 2.65 1.44
N LEU A 63 -8.31 2.01 0.30
CA LEU A 63 -7.02 1.37 -0.01
C LEU A 63 -5.89 2.37 -0.15
N ILE A 64 -6.12 3.49 -0.83
CA ILE A 64 -5.10 4.54 -0.98
C ILE A 64 -4.80 5.18 0.37
N ALA A 65 -5.83 5.58 1.12
CA ALA A 65 -5.64 6.25 2.41
C ALA A 65 -5.05 5.32 3.47
N GLY A 66 -5.62 4.11 3.61
CA GLY A 66 -5.16 3.11 4.57
C GLY A 66 -3.77 2.58 4.22
N GLY A 67 -3.52 2.32 2.93
CA GLY A 67 -2.21 1.90 2.44
C GLY A 67 -1.15 2.98 2.58
N GLY A 68 -1.49 4.24 2.34
CA GLY A 68 -0.60 5.39 2.57
C GLY A 68 -0.27 5.59 4.05
N PHE A 69 -1.27 5.47 4.93
CA PHE A 69 -1.04 5.52 6.38
C PHE A 69 -0.14 4.37 6.86
N TRP A 70 -0.40 3.15 6.38
CA TRP A 70 0.45 1.99 6.67
C TRP A 70 1.88 2.19 6.16
N TYR A 71 2.04 2.69 4.92
CA TYR A 71 3.33 3.00 4.32
C TYR A 71 4.13 3.98 5.17
N ALA A 72 3.53 5.11 5.55
CA ALA A 72 4.17 6.12 6.39
C ALA A 72 4.61 5.53 7.73
N ARG A 73 3.73 4.75 8.38
CA ARG A 73 4.03 4.12 9.67
C ARG A 73 5.17 3.09 9.61
N VAL A 74 5.32 2.39 8.48
CA VAL A 74 6.43 1.47 8.27
C VAL A 74 7.72 2.23 7.96
N GLN A 75 7.65 3.32 7.19
CA GLN A 75 8.82 4.18 6.95
C GLN A 75 9.34 4.83 8.24
N ASP A 76 8.46 5.37 9.09
CA ASP A 76 8.84 5.99 10.37
C ASP A 76 9.65 5.02 11.24
N ARG A 77 9.22 3.75 11.31
CA ARG A 77 9.94 2.70 12.05
C ARG A 77 11.31 2.39 11.46
N LEU A 78 11.42 2.33 10.14
CA LEU A 78 12.69 2.07 9.46
C LEU A 78 13.68 3.23 9.67
N GLU A 79 13.18 4.46 9.74
CA GLU A 79 14.00 5.63 10.03
C GLU A 79 14.48 5.65 11.49
N GLU A 80 13.65 5.25 12.46
CA GLU A 80 14.08 5.04 13.85
C GLU A 80 15.20 3.98 13.94
N GLU A 81 15.01 2.81 13.32
CA GLU A 81 15.99 1.72 13.35
C GLU A 81 17.33 2.08 12.68
N LEU A 82 17.30 2.81 11.55
CA LEU A 82 18.52 3.27 10.88
C LEU A 82 19.19 4.43 11.62
N GLY A 83 18.43 5.37 12.19
CA GLY A 83 18.95 6.49 12.96
C GLY A 83 19.70 6.04 14.20
N GLU A 84 19.18 5.05 14.93
CA GLU A 84 19.90 4.43 16.06
C GLU A 84 21.19 3.73 15.60
N SER A 85 21.24 3.19 14.38
CA SER A 85 22.41 2.46 13.88
C SER A 85 23.58 3.36 13.43
N GLU A 86 23.34 4.66 13.17
CA GLU A 86 24.38 5.62 12.78
C GLU A 86 25.03 6.35 13.98
N GLU A 87 24.45 6.27 15.19
CA GLU A 87 24.99 6.93 16.40
C GLU A 87 26.02 6.09 17.22
N PHE A 88 26.35 4.86 16.79
CA PHE A 88 27.36 3.98 17.44
C PHE A 88 28.60 3.72 16.59
#